data_AF-A0A7C2MSK4-F1
#
_entry.id   AF-A0A7C2MSK4-F1
#
_cell.length_a   1.000
_cell.length_b   1.000
_cell.length_c   1.000
_cell.angle_alpha   90.00
_cell.angle_beta   90.00
_cell.angle_gamma   90.00
#
_symmetry.space_group_name_H-M   'P 1'
#
loop_
_entity.id
_entity.type
_entity.pdbx_description
1 polymer ?
#
loop_
_entity_poly.entity_id
_entity_poly.type
_entity_poly.pdbx_seq_one_letter_code
_entity_poly.pdbx_strand_id
1 'polypeptide(L)'
;MFAETRRLFRTPQLAQASLVATIIIGFFLGYIKDHYHTPINYFLFDVGLAVALFFWLTATDRLRQLTLPNTPLTPPLLLFYAVCFVYIFISDMPLLAGVSAFRGWCMASLAFLLGYDLIHSSRQVKTYLWFVIGLSVISGVYGAYQYAAGIESILGQDVVASRHQFATYATEEGELEFRIFSTFVSAGAFGSMMAYASFIALALAISDKVTIREKALLVIA
;
A
#
# COMPACT_ATOMS: atom_id res chain seq x y z
N MET A 1 5.27 -36.21 3.71
CA MET A 1 5.57 -34.90 4.34
C MET A 1 5.78 -33.77 3.32
N PHE A 2 6.76 -33.84 2.40
CA PHE A 2 7.01 -32.75 1.42
C PHE A 2 5.87 -32.50 0.40
N ALA A 3 5.04 -33.50 0.09
CA ALA A 3 3.94 -33.34 -0.85
C ALA A 3 2.74 -32.57 -0.26
N GLU A 4 2.49 -32.69 1.05
CA GLU A 4 1.39 -32.02 1.74
C GLU A 4 1.71 -30.55 2.03
N THR A 5 2.93 -30.25 2.48
CA THR A 5 3.42 -28.86 2.59
C THR A 5 3.38 -28.15 1.23
N ARG A 6 3.75 -28.84 0.14
CA ARG A 6 3.69 -28.29 -1.22
C ARG A 6 2.25 -28.04 -1.72
N ARG A 7 1.26 -28.79 -1.24
CA ARG A 7 -0.16 -28.53 -1.51
C ARG A 7 -0.66 -27.31 -0.73
N LEU A 8 -0.27 -27.16 0.54
CA LEU A 8 -0.64 -26.01 1.36
C LEU A 8 -0.23 -24.69 0.67
N PHE A 9 1.03 -24.62 0.22
CA PHE A 9 1.61 -23.46 -0.46
C PHE A 9 1.07 -23.20 -1.87
N ARG A 10 0.37 -24.17 -2.48
CA ARG A 10 -0.23 -24.03 -3.81
C ARG A 10 -1.61 -23.37 -3.81
N THR A 11 -2.14 -23.05 -2.63
CA THR A 11 -3.52 -22.57 -2.53
C THR A 11 -3.59 -21.08 -2.86
N PRO A 12 -4.42 -20.63 -3.84
CA PRO A 12 -4.59 -19.21 -4.16
C PRO A 12 -5.08 -18.38 -2.96
N GLN A 13 -5.64 -19.04 -1.94
CA GLN A 13 -6.03 -18.43 -0.67
C GLN A 13 -4.85 -17.84 0.11
N LEU A 14 -3.66 -18.44 0.07
CA LEU A 14 -2.49 -17.89 0.78
C LEU A 14 -1.97 -16.61 0.11
N ALA A 15 -1.98 -16.56 -1.21
CA ALA A 15 -1.65 -15.35 -1.96
C ALA A 15 -2.66 -14.22 -1.69
N GLN A 16 -3.96 -14.54 -1.59
CA GLN A 16 -4.98 -13.57 -1.21
C GLN A 16 -4.84 -13.11 0.25
N ALA A 17 -4.62 -14.02 1.20
CA ALA A 17 -4.46 -13.68 2.60
C ALA A 17 -3.23 -12.81 2.85
N SER A 18 -2.11 -13.12 2.20
CA SER A 18 -0.89 -12.31 2.27
C SER A 18 -1.07 -10.95 1.59
N LEU A 19 -1.81 -10.86 0.48
CA LEU A 19 -2.18 -9.58 -0.13
C LEU A 19 -3.02 -8.72 0.83
N VAL A 20 -4.06 -9.29 1.44
CA VAL A 20 -4.90 -8.60 2.44
C VAL A 20 -4.04 -8.12 3.62
N ALA A 21 -3.18 -8.98 4.17
CA ALA A 21 -2.26 -8.61 5.24
C ALA A 21 -1.31 -7.46 4.82
N THR A 22 -0.81 -7.49 3.58
CA THR A 22 0.05 -6.44 3.04
C THR A 22 -0.67 -5.10 2.91
N ILE A 23 -1.95 -5.11 2.49
CA ILE A 23 -2.78 -3.90 2.45
C ILE A 23 -2.96 -3.33 3.87
N ILE A 24 -3.30 -4.17 4.85
CA ILE A 24 -3.42 -3.75 6.26
C ILE A 24 -2.09 -3.12 6.72
N ILE A 25 -0.98 -3.84 6.53
CA ILE A 25 0.35 -3.34 6.89
C ILE A 25 0.61 -1.98 6.25
N GLY A 26 0.28 -1.81 4.96
CA GLY A 26 0.43 -0.53 4.25
C GLY A 26 -0.35 0.61 4.89
N PHE A 27 -1.59 0.36 5.33
CA PHE A 27 -2.44 1.34 6.01
C PHE A 27 -1.98 1.71 7.41
N PHE A 28 -1.27 0.81 8.12
CA PHE A 28 -0.78 1.03 9.48
C PHE A 28 0.73 1.26 9.56
N LEU A 29 1.41 1.33 8.40
CA LEU A 29 2.87 1.36 8.33
C LEU A 29 3.46 2.60 9.00
N GLY A 30 2.78 3.74 8.92
CA GLY A 30 3.22 4.96 9.61
C GLY A 30 3.34 4.72 11.11
N TYR A 31 2.27 4.19 11.71
CA TYR A 31 2.16 4.01 13.14
C TYR A 31 3.18 3.00 13.65
N ILE A 32 3.36 1.89 12.91
CA ILE A 32 4.37 0.88 13.21
C ILE A 32 5.78 1.50 13.20
N LYS A 33 6.07 2.36 12.21
CA LYS A 33 7.37 3.01 12.09
C LYS A 33 7.62 4.07 13.17
N ASP A 34 6.55 4.68 13.68
CA ASP A 34 6.63 5.68 14.74
C ASP A 34 6.82 5.04 16.13
N HIS A 35 6.27 3.84 16.35
CA HIS A 35 6.37 3.14 17.65
C HIS A 35 7.51 2.12 17.72
N TYR A 36 7.98 1.61 16.58
CA TYR A 36 8.97 0.54 16.54
C TYR A 36 10.09 0.83 15.53
N HIS A 37 11.26 1.22 16.03
CA HIS A 37 12.38 1.75 15.24
C HIS A 37 13.35 0.70 14.68
N THR A 38 12.85 -0.47 14.27
CA THR A 38 13.71 -1.50 13.68
C THR A 38 13.76 -1.36 12.15
N PRO A 39 14.90 -1.67 11.49
CA PRO A 39 15.00 -1.59 10.03
C PRO A 39 13.92 -2.42 9.31
N ILE A 40 13.53 -3.58 9.85
CA ILE A 40 12.51 -4.45 9.26
C ILE A 40 11.14 -3.77 9.18
N ASN A 41 10.80 -2.90 10.13
CA ASN A 41 9.54 -2.16 10.11
C ASN A 41 9.46 -1.14 8.98
N TYR A 42 10.61 -0.69 8.47
CA TYR A 42 10.64 0.17 7.29
C TYR A 42 10.33 -0.59 6.00
N PHE A 43 10.64 -1.89 5.99
CA PHE A 43 10.44 -2.80 4.88
C PHE A 43 9.25 -3.76 5.05
N LEU A 44 8.40 -3.55 6.06
CA LEU A 44 7.36 -4.52 6.39
C LEU A 44 6.33 -4.70 5.27
N PHE A 45 5.97 -3.60 4.59
CA PHE A 45 5.14 -3.65 3.39
C PHE A 45 5.82 -4.46 2.27
N ASP A 46 7.14 -4.30 2.14
CA ASP A 46 7.92 -4.97 1.10
C ASP A 46 8.04 -6.45 1.34
N VAL A 47 8.25 -6.85 2.60
CA VAL A 47 8.21 -8.24 3.05
C VAL A 47 6.84 -8.83 2.79
N GLY A 48 5.76 -8.11 3.14
CA GLY A 48 4.39 -8.55 2.87
C GLY A 48 4.15 -8.83 1.40
N LEU A 49 4.52 -7.88 0.52
CA LEU A 49 4.37 -8.05 -0.91
C LEU A 49 5.26 -9.18 -1.47
N ALA A 50 6.49 -9.31 -0.98
CA ALA A 50 7.38 -10.40 -1.38
C ALA A 50 6.80 -11.77 -1.00
N VAL A 51 6.18 -11.89 0.18
CA VAL A 51 5.46 -13.10 0.60
C VAL A 51 4.25 -13.36 -0.30
N ALA A 52 3.48 -12.32 -0.65
CA ALA A 52 2.34 -12.45 -1.55
C ALA A 52 2.77 -12.89 -2.96
N LEU A 53 3.83 -12.31 -3.50
CA LEU A 53 4.44 -12.70 -4.76
C LEU A 53 4.99 -14.13 -4.70
N PHE A 54 5.62 -14.52 -3.60
CA PHE A 54 6.12 -15.88 -3.40
C PHE A 54 4.98 -16.91 -3.45
N PHE A 55 3.89 -16.69 -2.71
CA PHE A 55 2.74 -17.58 -2.76
C PHE A 55 2.04 -17.57 -4.11
N TRP A 56 1.96 -16.42 -4.76
CA TRP A 56 1.41 -16.32 -6.12
C TRP A 56 2.23 -17.11 -7.15
N LEU A 57 3.54 -16.96 -7.14
CA LEU A 57 4.46 -17.67 -8.04
C LEU A 57 4.49 -19.18 -7.77
N THR A 58 4.34 -19.61 -6.53
CA THR A 58 4.34 -21.03 -6.14
C THR A 58 2.98 -21.72 -6.31
N ALA A 59 1.89 -20.95 -6.23
CA ALA A 59 0.54 -21.43 -6.50
C ALA A 59 0.25 -21.60 -7.99
N THR A 60 0.93 -20.84 -8.85
CA THR A 60 0.83 -20.96 -10.30
C THR A 60 1.96 -21.83 -10.85
N ASP A 61 1.75 -22.54 -11.96
CA ASP A 61 2.86 -23.23 -12.66
C ASP A 61 3.84 -22.25 -13.34
N ARG A 62 3.74 -20.94 -13.06
CA ARG A 62 4.60 -19.87 -13.58
C ARG A 62 6.03 -19.98 -13.11
N LEU A 63 6.29 -20.51 -11.90
CA LEU A 63 7.65 -20.81 -11.45
C LEU A 63 8.40 -21.77 -12.40
N ARG A 64 7.65 -22.62 -13.13
CA ARG A 64 8.20 -23.54 -14.14
C ARG A 64 8.42 -22.88 -15.49
N GLN A 65 7.72 -21.79 -15.79
CA GLN A 65 7.79 -21.10 -17.08
C GLN A 65 8.58 -19.79 -17.02
N LEU A 66 8.85 -19.24 -15.83
CA LEU A 66 9.53 -17.95 -15.62
C LEU A 66 8.92 -16.79 -16.45
N THR A 67 7.65 -16.91 -16.82
CA THR A 67 6.97 -15.97 -17.71
C THR A 67 6.07 -15.04 -16.92
N LEU A 68 6.32 -13.73 -17.06
CA LEU A 68 5.30 -12.72 -16.79
C LEU A 68 4.10 -12.96 -17.72
N PRO A 69 2.88 -12.51 -17.36
CA PRO A 69 1.72 -12.70 -18.23
C PRO A 69 2.01 -12.10 -19.61
N ASN A 70 1.90 -12.88 -20.68
CA ASN A 70 2.27 -12.43 -22.03
C ASN A 70 1.26 -11.39 -22.55
N THR A 71 1.45 -10.14 -22.13
CA THR A 71 0.63 -8.99 -22.50
C THR A 71 1.48 -8.00 -23.29
N PRO A 72 0.88 -7.18 -24.18
CA PRO A 72 1.60 -6.11 -24.88
C PRO A 72 2.32 -5.13 -23.94
N LEU A 73 1.92 -5.07 -22.68
CA LEU A 73 2.50 -4.22 -21.65
C LEU A 73 3.74 -4.84 -20.97
N THR A 74 4.01 -6.12 -21.18
CA THR A 74 5.10 -6.82 -20.47
C THR A 74 6.50 -6.37 -20.92
N PRO A 75 6.80 -6.27 -22.23
CA PRO A 75 8.09 -5.75 -22.69
C PRO A 75 8.43 -4.33 -22.20
N PRO A 76 7.54 -3.31 -22.31
CA PRO A 76 7.86 -1.97 -21.81
C PRO A 76 8.01 -1.95 -20.28
N LEU A 77 7.29 -2.79 -19.55
CA LEU A 77 7.37 -2.89 -18.10
C LEU A 77 8.69 -3.55 -17.64
N LEU A 78 9.17 -4.56 -18.37
CA LEU A 78 10.50 -5.14 -18.15
C LEU A 78 11.62 -4.15 -18.48
N LEU A 79 11.50 -3.39 -19.56
CA LEU A 79 12.45 -2.33 -19.90
C LEU A 79 12.48 -1.26 -18.81
N PHE A 80 11.31 -0.84 -18.32
CA PHE A 80 11.21 0.09 -17.20
C PHE A 80 11.92 -0.46 -15.95
N TYR A 81 11.72 -1.73 -15.59
CA TYR A 81 12.44 -2.35 -14.47
C TYR A 81 13.94 -2.42 -14.68
N ALA A 82 14.40 -2.72 -15.89
CA ALA A 82 15.82 -2.74 -16.22
C ALA A 82 16.45 -1.35 -16.06
N VAL A 83 15.78 -0.30 -16.53
CA VAL A 83 16.22 1.10 -16.36
C VAL A 83 16.28 1.47 -14.89
N CYS A 84 15.22 1.16 -14.12
CA CYS A 84 15.20 1.40 -12.68
C CYS A 84 16.34 0.68 -11.96
N PHE A 85 16.64 -0.56 -12.36
CA PHE A 85 17.70 -1.37 -11.77
C PHE A 85 19.07 -0.77 -12.05
N VAL A 86 19.34 -0.36 -13.29
CA VAL A 86 20.60 0.32 -13.67
C VAL A 86 20.76 1.63 -12.91
N TYR A 87 19.68 2.39 -12.71
CA TYR A 87 19.70 3.65 -11.99
C TYR A 87 20.20 3.52 -10.54
N ILE A 88 20.01 2.36 -9.89
CA ILE A 88 20.55 2.08 -8.54
C ILE A 88 22.09 2.21 -8.52
N PHE A 89 22.76 1.82 -9.62
CA PHE A 89 24.23 1.77 -9.68
C PHE A 89 24.87 3.04 -10.27
N ILE A 90 24.09 3.85 -10.98
CA ILE A 90 24.58 5.10 -11.60
C ILE A 90 24.45 6.30 -10.65
N SER A 91 23.52 6.24 -9.70
CA SER A 91 23.29 7.34 -8.77
C SER A 91 24.41 7.43 -7.72
N ASP A 92 24.90 8.65 -7.43
CA ASP A 92 25.82 8.93 -6.31
C ASP A 92 25.18 8.73 -4.92
N MET A 93 23.94 8.23 -4.88
CA MET A 93 23.19 7.99 -3.65
C MET A 93 23.66 6.72 -2.93
N PRO A 94 23.57 6.67 -1.58
CA PRO A 94 23.81 5.45 -0.83
C PRO A 94 22.95 4.29 -1.35
N LEU A 95 23.52 3.08 -1.44
CA LEU A 95 22.86 1.91 -2.04
C LEU A 95 21.45 1.64 -1.45
N LEU A 96 21.29 1.80 -0.13
CA LEU A 96 19.99 1.64 0.53
C LEU A 96 18.94 2.64 0.05
N ALA A 97 19.35 3.89 -0.22
CA ALA A 97 18.47 4.91 -0.79
C ALA A 97 18.10 4.55 -2.24
N GLY A 98 19.07 4.11 -3.05
CA GLY A 98 18.83 3.64 -4.42
C GLY A 98 17.85 2.47 -4.49
N VAL A 99 18.01 1.46 -3.62
CA VAL A 99 17.08 0.31 -3.51
C VAL A 99 15.69 0.76 -3.05
N SER A 100 15.61 1.73 -2.13
CA SER A 100 14.32 2.28 -1.68
C SER A 100 13.57 3.02 -2.79
N ALA A 101 14.29 3.71 -3.68
CA ALA A 101 13.73 4.40 -4.83
C ALA A 101 13.25 3.38 -5.89
N PHE A 102 14.09 2.38 -6.21
CA PHE A 102 13.74 1.28 -7.13
C PHE A 102 12.44 0.59 -6.72
N ARG A 103 12.31 0.30 -5.43
CA ARG A 103 11.11 -0.24 -4.80
C ARG A 103 9.91 0.68 -5.03
N GLY A 104 10.02 1.98 -4.77
CA GLY A 104 8.93 2.92 -5.00
C GLY A 104 8.39 2.91 -6.43
N TRP A 105 9.24 2.64 -7.42
CA TRP A 105 8.90 2.68 -8.84
C TRP A 105 8.35 1.35 -9.35
N CYS A 106 8.96 0.24 -8.95
CA CYS A 106 8.62 -1.09 -9.49
C CYS A 106 7.45 -1.75 -8.75
N MET A 107 7.21 -1.37 -7.49
CA MET A 107 6.30 -2.10 -6.62
C MET A 107 4.82 -1.91 -6.98
N ALA A 108 4.44 -0.72 -7.45
CA ALA A 108 3.07 -0.45 -7.88
C ALA A 108 2.65 -1.32 -9.09
N SER A 109 3.55 -1.49 -10.05
CA SER A 109 3.30 -2.32 -11.23
C SER A 109 3.33 -3.82 -10.92
N LEU A 110 4.16 -4.27 -9.97
CA LEU A 110 4.10 -5.65 -9.46
C LEU A 110 2.79 -5.93 -8.71
N ALA A 111 2.34 -5.01 -7.86
CA ALA A 111 1.07 -5.12 -7.17
C ALA A 111 -0.12 -5.14 -8.16
N PHE A 112 -0.03 -4.37 -9.25
CA PHE A 112 -1.02 -4.42 -10.33
C PHE A 112 -1.08 -5.80 -11.00
N LEU A 113 0.07 -6.38 -11.38
CA LEU A 113 0.11 -7.71 -12.00
C LEU A 113 -0.43 -8.79 -11.06
N LEU A 114 -0.07 -8.71 -9.78
CA LEU A 114 -0.57 -9.60 -8.73
C LEU A 114 -2.10 -9.49 -8.59
N GLY A 115 -2.63 -8.26 -8.54
CA GLY A 115 -4.07 -8.02 -8.47
C GLY A 115 -4.81 -8.51 -9.71
N TYR A 116 -4.27 -8.27 -10.91
CA TYR A 116 -4.85 -8.73 -12.17
C TYR A 116 -5.01 -10.26 -12.23
N ASP A 117 -4.01 -11.00 -11.71
CA ASP A 117 -4.01 -12.45 -11.76
C ASP A 117 -4.72 -13.12 -10.57
N LEU A 118 -4.85 -12.43 -9.42
CA LEU A 118 -5.53 -13.01 -8.25
C LEU A 118 -7.03 -12.69 -8.18
N ILE A 119 -7.47 -11.62 -8.84
CA ILE A 119 -8.83 -11.08 -8.74
C ILE A 119 -9.56 -11.33 -10.06
N HIS A 120 -10.34 -12.40 -10.11
CA HIS A 120 -11.02 -12.83 -11.34
C HIS A 120 -12.53 -12.59 -11.34
N SER A 121 -13.13 -12.25 -10.20
CA SER A 121 -14.58 -12.06 -10.09
C SER A 121 -14.96 -10.65 -9.67
N SER A 122 -16.09 -10.15 -10.18
CA SER A 122 -16.65 -8.87 -9.74
C SER A 122 -16.93 -8.84 -8.23
N ARG A 123 -17.25 -9.99 -7.62
CA ARG A 123 -17.43 -10.11 -6.17
C ARG A 123 -16.12 -9.84 -5.43
N GLN A 124 -15.01 -10.44 -5.85
CA GLN A 124 -13.70 -10.19 -5.24
C GLN A 124 -13.27 -8.73 -5.40
N VAL A 125 -13.42 -8.16 -6.60
CA VAL A 125 -13.16 -6.72 -6.82
C VAL A 125 -13.94 -5.88 -5.82
N LYS A 126 -15.27 -6.08 -5.74
CA LYS A 126 -16.13 -5.36 -4.79
C LYS A 126 -15.68 -5.53 -3.34
N THR A 127 -15.30 -6.74 -2.92
CA THR A 127 -14.77 -6.99 -1.57
C THR A 127 -13.49 -6.23 -1.28
N TYR A 128 -12.51 -6.22 -2.19
CA TYR A 128 -11.27 -5.46 -2.02
C TYR A 128 -11.53 -3.95 -1.97
N LEU A 129 -12.42 -3.42 -2.80
CA LEU A 129 -12.77 -2.00 -2.78
C LEU A 129 -13.43 -1.60 -1.45
N TRP A 130 -14.40 -2.38 -0.96
CA TRP A 130 -15.01 -2.16 0.36
C TRP A 130 -14.00 -2.26 1.50
N PHE A 131 -13.06 -3.20 1.39
CA PHE A 131 -12.00 -3.37 2.37
C PHE A 131 -11.09 -2.13 2.43
N VAL A 132 -10.68 -1.59 1.27
CA VAL A 132 -9.90 -0.35 1.20
C VAL A 132 -10.69 0.84 1.74
N ILE A 133 -11.97 0.98 1.39
CA ILE A 133 -12.84 2.05 1.94
C ILE A 133 -12.90 1.94 3.47
N GLY A 134 -13.14 0.74 4.01
CA GLY A 134 -13.23 0.53 5.46
C GLY A 134 -11.93 0.92 6.19
N LEU A 135 -10.78 0.52 5.65
CA LEU A 135 -9.48 0.93 6.20
C LEU A 135 -9.28 2.45 6.10
N SER A 136 -9.68 3.07 4.99
CA SER A 136 -9.61 4.52 4.81
C SER A 136 -10.49 5.28 5.79
N VAL A 137 -11.71 4.81 6.06
CA VAL A 137 -12.59 5.41 7.09
C VAL A 137 -11.92 5.35 8.46
N ILE A 138 -11.36 4.20 8.84
CA ILE A 138 -10.65 4.05 10.12
C ILE A 138 -9.47 5.04 10.20
N SER A 139 -8.65 5.11 9.14
CA SER A 139 -7.52 6.04 9.09
C SER A 139 -7.95 7.51 9.10
N GLY A 140 -9.06 7.83 8.43
CA GLY A 140 -9.65 9.17 8.33
C GLY A 140 -10.23 9.65 9.66
N VAL A 141 -11.04 8.82 10.33
CA VAL A 141 -11.58 9.10 11.67
C VAL A 141 -10.45 9.32 12.67
N TYR A 142 -9.41 8.48 12.62
CA TYR A 142 -8.26 8.65 13.49
C TYR A 142 -7.44 9.90 13.16
N GLY A 143 -7.27 10.24 11.88
CA GLY A 143 -6.65 11.50 11.46
C GLY A 143 -7.43 12.73 11.92
N ALA A 144 -8.76 12.69 11.86
CA ALA A 144 -9.62 13.76 12.38
C ALA A 144 -9.50 13.91 13.91
N TYR A 145 -9.43 12.79 14.63
CA TYR A 145 -9.14 12.80 16.07
C TYR A 145 -7.78 13.44 16.37
N GLN A 146 -6.71 13.07 15.64
CA GLN A 146 -5.38 13.63 15.84
C GLN A 146 -5.32 15.14 15.52
N TYR A 147 -6.06 15.57 14.50
CA TYR A 147 -6.23 16.99 14.19
C TYR A 147 -6.90 17.75 15.34
N ALA A 148 -7.98 17.20 15.90
CA ALA A 148 -8.71 17.82 17.01
C ALA A 148 -7.94 17.80 18.34
N ALA A 149 -7.17 16.74 18.62
CA ALA A 149 -6.39 16.58 19.84
C ALA A 149 -5.12 17.46 19.88
N GLY A 150 -4.73 18.05 18.75
CA GLY A 150 -3.52 18.83 18.62
C GLY A 150 -2.27 17.97 18.43
N ILE A 151 -1.40 18.42 17.53
CA ILE A 151 -0.18 17.69 17.12
C ILE A 151 0.81 17.52 18.30
N GLU A 152 0.73 18.37 19.32
CA GLU A 152 1.51 18.29 20.56
C GLU A 152 1.33 16.96 21.30
N SER A 153 0.14 16.35 21.22
CA SER A 153 -0.15 15.05 21.82
C SER A 153 0.64 13.89 21.18
N ILE A 154 1.23 14.10 20.00
CA ILE A 154 1.93 13.10 19.19
C ILE A 154 3.43 13.44 19.07
N LEU A 155 3.79 14.72 19.06
CA LEU A 155 5.18 15.21 18.93
C LEU A 155 6.00 15.17 20.21
N GLY A 156 5.45 14.70 21.33
CA GLY A 156 6.16 14.63 22.63
C GLY A 156 7.43 13.74 22.64
N GLN A 157 7.81 13.13 21.51
CA GLN A 157 9.03 12.36 21.34
C GLN A 157 9.84 12.90 20.15
N ASP A 158 11.11 13.29 20.40
CA ASP A 158 12.03 13.89 19.40
C ASP A 158 12.15 13.08 18.08
N VAL A 159 11.97 11.76 18.16
CA VAL A 159 12.04 10.86 17.00
C VAL A 159 10.85 11.05 16.06
N VAL A 160 9.67 11.34 16.58
CA VAL A 160 8.46 11.61 15.78
C VAL A 160 8.60 12.96 15.10
N ALA A 161 9.11 13.97 15.80
CA ALA A 161 9.36 15.30 15.22
C ALA A 161 10.32 15.25 14.01
N SER A 162 11.44 14.52 14.13
CA SER A 162 12.39 14.37 13.02
C SER A 162 11.84 13.62 11.80
N ARG A 163 10.91 12.67 12.00
CA ARG A 163 10.24 11.94 10.90
C ARG A 163 9.19 12.77 10.19
N HIS A 164 8.47 13.59 10.96
CA HIS A 164 7.42 14.46 10.46
C HIS A 164 7.94 15.86 10.07
N GLN A 165 9.26 16.07 10.03
CA GLN A 165 9.87 17.35 9.63
C GLN A 165 9.47 17.80 8.20
N PHE A 166 9.12 16.86 7.32
CA PHE A 166 8.63 17.14 5.96
C PHE A 166 7.10 17.17 5.88
N ALA A 167 6.42 16.98 7.01
CA ALA A 167 4.98 17.07 7.13
C ALA A 167 4.54 18.49 7.52
N THR A 168 5.44 19.47 7.57
CA THR A 168 5.10 20.87 7.81
C THR A 168 5.03 21.67 6.51
N TYR A 169 4.28 22.77 6.52
CA TYR A 169 4.29 23.80 5.48
C TYR A 169 4.40 25.17 6.16
N ALA A 170 5.03 26.12 5.46
CA ALA A 170 5.05 27.51 5.92
C ALA A 170 3.72 28.17 5.53
N THR A 171 3.05 28.80 6.48
CA THR A 171 1.92 29.69 6.23
C THR A 171 2.40 30.99 5.59
N GLU A 172 1.48 31.81 5.07
CA GLU A 172 1.81 33.14 4.51
C GLU A 172 2.49 34.06 5.54
N GLU A 173 2.27 33.81 6.82
CA GLU A 173 2.86 34.51 7.96
C GLU A 173 4.23 33.95 8.38
N GLY A 174 4.69 32.88 7.71
CA GLY A 174 6.00 32.25 7.95
C GLY A 174 6.01 31.24 9.10
N GLU A 175 4.86 30.93 9.70
CA GLU A 175 4.73 29.91 10.73
C GLU A 175 4.74 28.51 10.11
N LEU A 176 5.41 27.56 10.76
CA LEU A 176 5.44 26.16 10.30
C LEU A 176 4.26 25.40 10.89
N GLU A 177 3.21 25.20 10.09
CA GLU A 177 2.06 24.37 10.46
C GLU A 177 2.27 22.93 10.00
N PHE A 178 1.82 21.96 10.81
CA PHE A 178 1.78 20.56 10.38
C PHE A 178 0.58 20.31 9.46
N ARG A 179 0.83 19.62 8.35
CA ARG A 179 -0.21 19.05 7.50
C ARG A 179 -1.08 18.12 8.33
N ILE A 180 -2.38 18.09 8.04
CA ILE A 180 -3.27 17.08 8.61
C ILE A 180 -2.77 15.70 8.19
N PHE A 181 -2.39 14.87 9.15
CA PHE A 181 -1.97 13.50 8.93
C PHE A 181 -2.61 12.55 9.95
N SER A 182 -2.67 11.28 9.57
CA SER A 182 -3.03 10.19 10.47
C SER A 182 -1.74 9.41 10.72
N THR A 183 -1.29 9.18 11.95
CA THR A 183 -0.04 8.39 12.16
C THR A 183 -0.12 7.03 11.51
N PHE A 184 -1.32 6.49 11.21
CA PHE A 184 -1.46 5.27 10.42
C PHE A 184 -0.87 5.38 9.00
N VAL A 185 -1.08 6.51 8.32
CA VAL A 185 -0.63 6.75 6.93
C VAL A 185 0.34 7.92 6.89
N SER A 186 1.48 7.78 6.21
CA SER A 186 2.44 8.89 6.13
C SER A 186 1.77 10.20 5.67
N ALA A 187 2.17 11.33 6.24
CA ALA A 187 1.53 12.63 5.98
C ALA A 187 1.46 12.97 4.47
N GLY A 188 2.48 12.59 3.70
CA GLY A 188 2.51 12.77 2.24
C GLY A 188 1.58 11.83 1.45
N ALA A 189 1.20 10.69 2.01
CA ALA A 189 0.31 9.71 1.38
C ALA A 189 -1.14 9.78 1.91
N PHE A 190 -1.38 10.41 3.06
CA PHE A 190 -2.70 10.45 3.67
C PHE A 190 -3.74 11.13 2.77
N GLY A 191 -3.43 12.33 2.26
CA GLY A 191 -4.35 13.07 1.37
C GLY A 191 -4.66 12.34 0.07
N SER A 192 -3.65 11.74 -0.58
CA SER A 192 -3.85 10.98 -1.81
C SER A 192 -4.63 9.68 -1.57
N MET A 193 -4.37 8.97 -0.46
CA MET A 193 -5.12 7.78 -0.07
C MET A 193 -6.59 8.08 0.22
N MET A 194 -6.89 9.17 0.94
CA MET A 194 -8.27 9.60 1.18
C MET A 194 -8.97 9.99 -0.13
N ALA A 195 -8.31 10.76 -0.99
CA ALA A 195 -8.86 11.12 -2.31
C ALA A 195 -9.17 9.87 -3.15
N TYR A 196 -8.25 8.91 -3.24
CA TYR A 196 -8.49 7.66 -3.95
C TYR A 196 -9.63 6.84 -3.34
N ALA A 197 -9.72 6.77 -2.00
CA ALA A 197 -10.82 6.09 -1.32
C ALA A 197 -12.17 6.74 -1.64
N SER A 198 -12.26 8.07 -1.62
CA SER A 198 -13.46 8.82 -2.01
C SER A 198 -13.84 8.56 -3.48
N PHE A 199 -12.87 8.54 -4.40
CA PHE A 199 -13.14 8.19 -5.80
C PHE A 199 -13.64 6.76 -5.96
N ILE A 200 -13.06 5.80 -5.22
CA ILE A 200 -13.50 4.41 -5.22
C ILE A 200 -14.93 4.30 -4.65
N ALA A 201 -15.22 4.99 -3.55
CA ALA A 201 -16.53 5.00 -2.92
C ALA A 201 -17.59 5.59 -3.85
N LEU A 202 -17.28 6.72 -4.50
CA LEU A 202 -18.15 7.36 -5.49
C LEU A 202 -18.38 6.45 -6.70
N ALA A 203 -17.33 5.84 -7.25
CA ALA A 203 -17.43 4.92 -8.38
C ALA A 203 -18.32 3.71 -8.04
N LEU A 204 -18.22 3.18 -6.81
CA LEU A 204 -19.10 2.12 -6.33
C LEU A 204 -20.53 2.61 -6.12
N ALA A 205 -20.74 3.83 -5.61
CA ALA A 205 -22.07 4.38 -5.35
C ALA A 205 -22.87 4.60 -6.66
N ILE A 206 -22.17 5.00 -7.73
CA ILE A 206 -22.75 5.18 -9.07
C ILE A 206 -23.02 3.82 -9.74
N SER A 207 -22.29 2.76 -9.37
CA SER A 207 -22.45 1.44 -9.99
C SER A 207 -23.85 0.84 -9.79
N ASP A 208 -24.39 0.24 -10.84
CA ASP A 208 -25.66 -0.53 -10.80
C ASP A 208 -25.51 -1.87 -10.08
N LYS A 209 -24.27 -2.29 -9.77
CA LYS A 209 -23.97 -3.55 -9.09
C LYS A 209 -24.02 -3.46 -7.55
N VAL A 210 -24.48 -2.32 -7.03
CA VAL A 210 -24.48 -2.00 -5.60
C VAL A 210 -25.91 -1.71 -5.14
N THR A 211 -26.32 -2.35 -4.05
CA THR A 211 -27.67 -2.23 -3.50
C THR A 211 -27.91 -0.84 -2.90
N ILE A 212 -29.16 -0.42 -2.76
CA ILE A 212 -29.51 0.89 -2.19
C ILE A 212 -28.93 1.09 -0.77
N ARG A 213 -28.92 0.03 0.05
CA ARG A 213 -28.33 0.06 1.40
C ARG A 213 -26.82 0.29 1.36
N GLU A 214 -26.13 -0.37 0.44
CA GLU A 214 -24.70 -0.19 0.24
C GLU A 214 -24.39 1.22 -0.30
N LYS A 215 -25.22 1.77 -1.19
CA LYS A 215 -25.09 3.15 -1.67
C LYS A 215 -25.20 4.16 -0.51
N ALA A 216 -26.15 3.97 0.40
CA ALA A 216 -26.28 4.83 1.58
C ALA A 216 -25.04 4.79 2.47
N LEU A 217 -24.44 3.61 2.68
CA LEU A 217 -23.19 3.48 3.43
C LEU A 217 -22.01 4.19 2.74
N LEU A 218 -21.92 4.12 1.40
CA LEU A 218 -20.86 4.77 0.62
C LEU A 218 -20.94 6.29 0.61
N VAL A 219 -22.13 6.87 0.83
CA VAL A 219 -22.29 8.34 0.94
C VAL A 219 -21.81 8.86 2.28
N ILE A 220 -21.80 8.01 3.31
CA ILE A 220 -21.38 8.35 4.68
C ILE A 220 -19.88 8.10 4.89
N ALA A 221 -19.31 7.15 4.14
CA ALA A 221 -17.89 6.74 4.20
C ALA A 221 -16.97 7.69 3.44
#